data_AF-A0A3C0GW26-F1
#
_entry.id   AF-A0A3C0GW26-F1
#
_cell.length_a   1.000
_cell.length_b   1.000
_cell.length_c   1.000
_cell.angle_alpha   90.00
_cell.angle_beta   90.00
_cell.angle_gamma   90.00
#
_symmetry.space_group_name_H-M   'P 1'
#
loop_
_entity.id
_entity.type
_entity.pdbx_description
1 polymer ?
#
loop_
_entity_poly.entity_id
_entity_poly.type
_entity_poly.pdbx_seq_one_letter_code
_entity_poly.pdbx_strand_id
1 'polypeptide(L)'
;MVKWGVLAIALAMGGNAMAQQRETVDLDMVSRIRQEAFHRSQVMATFSHLTERIGPRLTNSPAMAEANRWSRSKFSEWGLVNVHDEAFDAFGRGWEFSNASVEMLSPRVAPLYALPKAWTPGTPGTVEGEVMKVEIKKLADLDQYKGKLAGKILLLNDARDYARASQSDSHRHDDAGLAELQVFAVPKDVADAKADRAKKAREYLEKQELTRATNAFFAEQGVLATISISGWDNGIIRVGGGGSRKAGEPVGVPELAMMAEHYNPLVRAVEQKETIKLRVNVEARFTDTADQPGYNTLAEIRGSSK
;
A
#
# COMPACT_ATOMS: atom_id res chain seq x y z
N MET A 1 -48.79 55.99 30.81
CA MET A 1 -48.95 57.15 29.89
C MET A 1 -47.70 58.01 30.06
N VAL A 2 -46.81 58.26 29.12
CA VAL A 2 -46.66 57.98 27.68
C VAL A 2 -45.13 57.94 27.46
N LYS A 3 -44.57 56.84 26.93
CA LYS A 3 -43.16 56.79 26.51
C LYS A 3 -43.08 57.23 25.05
N TRP A 4 -42.29 58.26 24.81
CA TRP A 4 -41.99 58.84 23.51
C TRP A 4 -41.01 57.95 22.71
N GLY A 5 -41.15 58.02 21.40
CA GLY A 5 -40.54 57.15 20.42
C GLY A 5 -39.12 57.51 19.99
N VAL A 6 -38.47 56.46 19.46
CA VAL A 6 -37.55 56.41 18.32
C VAL A 6 -36.52 57.52 18.17
N LEU A 7 -35.24 57.18 18.43
CA LEU A 7 -34.13 57.72 17.65
C LEU A 7 -32.94 56.74 17.58
N ALA A 8 -32.49 56.53 16.34
CA ALA A 8 -31.13 56.20 15.91
C ALA A 8 -30.61 54.75 16.08
N ILE A 9 -30.96 53.95 15.06
CA ILE A 9 -30.08 52.97 14.42
C ILE A 9 -28.73 53.65 14.08
N ALA A 10 -27.70 53.46 14.91
CA ALA A 10 -26.32 53.90 14.60
C ALA A 10 -25.26 53.23 15.51
N LEU A 11 -25.31 51.90 15.69
CA LEU A 11 -24.27 51.17 16.44
C LEU A 11 -23.99 49.77 15.86
N ALA A 12 -24.09 49.63 14.53
CA ALA A 12 -23.79 48.41 13.80
C ALA A 12 -22.60 48.52 12.83
N MET A 13 -21.70 49.50 13.00
CA MET A 13 -20.55 49.71 12.11
C MET A 13 -19.28 50.11 12.86
N GLY A 14 -18.85 49.31 13.82
CA GLY A 14 -17.61 49.54 14.55
C GLY A 14 -16.87 48.25 14.86
N GLY A 15 -15.94 47.86 13.99
CA GLY A 15 -14.74 47.15 14.44
C GLY A 15 -14.75 45.62 14.47
N ASN A 16 -15.26 44.95 13.44
CA ASN A 16 -14.72 43.64 13.04
C ASN A 16 -13.62 43.82 11.98
N ALA A 17 -12.77 44.84 12.15
CA ALA A 17 -11.45 44.86 11.54
C ALA A 17 -10.50 44.13 12.50
N MET A 18 -10.74 42.83 12.70
CA MET A 18 -9.63 41.93 12.98
C MET A 18 -8.72 42.07 11.78
N ALA A 19 -7.68 42.87 11.92
CA ALA A 19 -6.57 42.90 11.01
C ALA A 19 -6.01 41.47 10.96
N GLN A 20 -6.52 40.65 10.03
CA GLN A 20 -5.64 39.70 9.37
C GLN A 20 -4.61 40.58 8.69
N GLN A 21 -3.51 40.82 9.40
CA GLN A 21 -2.30 41.39 8.84
C GLN A 21 -2.00 40.54 7.61
N ARG A 22 -2.35 41.05 6.43
CA ARG A 22 -2.00 40.40 5.18
C ARG A 22 -0.49 40.34 5.19
N GLU A 23 0.05 39.14 5.32
CA GLU A 23 1.47 38.91 5.16
C GLU A 23 1.89 39.56 3.85
N THR A 24 2.81 40.51 3.92
CA THR A 24 3.28 41.20 2.72
C THR A 24 4.14 40.21 1.96
N VAL A 25 3.62 39.69 0.85
CA VAL A 25 4.35 38.72 0.03
C VAL A 25 5.54 39.42 -0.62
N ASP A 26 6.74 38.93 -0.31
CA ASP A 26 7.97 39.36 -0.97
C ASP A 26 8.04 38.74 -2.38
N LEU A 27 7.63 39.52 -3.38
CA LEU A 27 7.62 39.08 -4.79
C LEU A 27 9.01 38.83 -5.35
N ASP A 28 10.04 39.52 -4.83
CA ASP A 28 11.43 39.30 -5.25
C ASP A 28 11.93 37.94 -4.77
N MET A 29 11.61 37.59 -3.52
CA MET A 29 11.90 36.24 -2.99
C MET A 29 11.15 35.17 -3.78
N VAL A 30 9.87 35.37 -4.10
CA VAL A 30 9.10 34.45 -4.95
C VAL A 30 9.77 34.27 -6.31
N SER A 31 10.25 35.34 -6.94
CA SER A 31 10.98 35.29 -8.20
C SER A 31 12.27 34.47 -8.09
N ARG A 32 13.03 34.64 -7.00
CA ARG A 32 14.24 33.86 -6.72
C ARG A 32 13.94 32.37 -6.54
N ILE A 33 12.89 32.02 -5.79
CA ILE A 33 12.44 30.63 -5.61
C ILE A 33 12.07 30.02 -6.97
N ARG A 34 11.35 30.76 -7.82
CA ARG A 34 11.00 30.30 -9.17
C ARG A 34 12.25 30.09 -10.02
N GLN A 35 13.23 31.00 -9.94
CA GLN A 35 14.49 30.85 -10.68
C GLN A 35 15.21 29.56 -10.28
N GLU A 36 15.31 29.26 -8.99
CA GLU A 36 15.92 28.01 -8.51
C GLU A 36 15.11 26.80 -9.00
N ALA A 37 13.78 26.84 -8.92
CA ALA A 37 12.91 25.76 -9.36
C ALA A 37 12.96 25.48 -10.87
N PHE A 38 13.09 26.50 -11.73
CA PHE A 38 13.06 26.34 -13.19
C PHE A 38 14.45 26.18 -13.81
N HIS A 39 15.50 26.73 -13.20
CA HIS A 39 16.83 26.79 -13.82
C HIS A 39 17.92 26.04 -13.04
N ARG A 40 17.66 25.66 -11.78
CA ARG A 40 18.64 24.97 -10.92
C ARG A 40 18.01 23.82 -10.12
N SER A 41 16.94 23.24 -10.67
CA SER A 41 16.19 22.18 -10.01
C SER A 41 17.04 20.95 -9.73
N GLN A 42 17.01 20.47 -8.49
CA GLN A 42 17.58 19.18 -8.10
C GLN A 42 16.55 18.03 -8.12
N VAL A 43 15.29 18.31 -8.49
CA VAL A 43 14.19 17.35 -8.38
C VAL A 43 14.49 16.04 -9.09
N MET A 44 14.98 16.07 -10.33
CA MET A 44 15.25 14.84 -11.08
C MET A 44 16.41 14.04 -10.51
N ALA A 45 17.46 14.70 -10.01
CA ALA A 45 18.57 14.02 -9.36
C ALA A 45 18.14 13.34 -8.05
N THR A 46 17.35 14.05 -7.24
CA THR A 46 16.74 13.52 -6.00
C THR A 46 15.81 12.36 -6.30
N PHE A 47 14.93 12.52 -7.30
CA PHE A 47 13.99 11.48 -7.72
C PHE A 47 14.71 10.22 -8.18
N SER A 48 15.65 10.32 -9.13
CA SER A 48 16.42 9.19 -9.61
C SER A 48 17.25 8.52 -8.52
N HIS A 49 17.81 9.27 -7.56
CA HIS A 49 18.49 8.64 -6.42
C HIS A 49 17.52 7.80 -5.59
N LEU A 50 16.37 8.35 -5.22
CA LEU A 50 15.38 7.60 -4.46
C LEU A 50 14.84 6.40 -5.27
N THR A 51 14.42 6.59 -6.52
CA THR A 51 13.69 5.57 -7.28
C THR A 51 14.56 4.55 -8.00
N GLU A 52 15.76 4.92 -8.41
CA GLU A 52 16.62 4.05 -9.23
C GLU A 52 17.86 3.55 -8.47
N ARG A 53 18.46 4.38 -7.60
CA ARG A 53 19.59 3.93 -6.77
C ARG A 53 19.12 3.12 -5.57
N ILE A 54 18.18 3.64 -4.79
CA ILE A 54 17.64 2.95 -3.61
C ILE A 54 16.55 1.96 -4.01
N GLY A 55 15.66 2.34 -4.93
CA GLY A 55 14.60 1.46 -5.41
C GLY A 55 13.39 1.37 -4.46
N PRO A 56 12.64 0.25 -4.45
CA PRO A 56 11.46 0.08 -3.60
C PRO A 56 11.76 0.21 -2.10
N ARG A 57 10.98 1.03 -1.39
CA ARG A 57 11.20 1.36 0.02
C ARG A 57 10.03 0.91 0.88
N LEU A 58 9.87 -0.40 1.08
CA LEU A 58 8.87 -0.91 2.02
C LEU A 58 9.21 -0.41 3.44
N THR A 59 8.24 0.04 4.22
CA THR A 59 8.50 0.53 5.59
C THR A 59 9.23 -0.54 6.42
N ASN A 60 10.23 -0.11 7.19
CA ASN A 60 11.17 -0.95 7.96
C ASN A 60 12.05 -1.90 7.13
N SER A 61 12.05 -1.83 5.79
CA SER A 61 13.05 -2.53 4.98
C SER A 61 14.42 -1.84 5.03
N PRO A 62 15.52 -2.54 4.66
CA PRO A 62 16.84 -1.94 4.57
C PRO A 62 16.90 -0.76 3.58
N ALA A 63 16.16 -0.83 2.47
CA ALA A 63 16.05 0.26 1.50
C ALA A 63 15.33 1.50 2.07
N MET A 64 14.32 1.31 2.93
CA MET A 64 13.71 2.44 3.66
C MET A 64 14.71 3.07 4.65
N ALA A 65 15.47 2.25 5.38
CA ALA A 65 16.50 2.75 6.28
C ALA A 65 17.59 3.55 5.52
N GLU A 66 17.97 3.10 4.33
CA GLU A 66 18.86 3.83 3.44
C GLU A 66 18.26 5.18 2.99
N ALA A 67 16.98 5.18 2.60
CA ALA A 67 16.30 6.41 2.20
C ALA A 67 16.21 7.45 3.31
N ASN A 68 15.94 7.02 4.55
CA ASN A 68 15.92 7.90 5.72
C ASN A 68 17.32 8.48 5.99
N ARG A 69 18.37 7.64 5.97
CA ARG A 69 19.77 8.09 6.09
C ARG A 69 20.15 9.10 5.00
N TRP A 70 19.82 8.80 3.74
CA TRP A 70 20.14 9.68 2.62
C TRP A 70 19.39 11.01 2.72
N SER A 71 18.10 10.98 3.07
CA SER A 71 17.28 12.18 3.21
C SER A 71 17.80 13.09 4.32
N ARG A 72 18.20 12.53 5.48
CA ARG A 72 18.88 13.30 6.54
C ARG A 72 20.15 13.96 6.05
N SER A 73 21.00 13.22 5.33
CA SER A 73 22.23 13.77 4.77
C SER A 73 21.94 14.96 3.84
N LYS A 74 20.93 14.85 2.97
CA LYS A 74 20.51 15.94 2.09
C LYS A 74 19.98 17.15 2.84
N PHE A 75 19.16 16.93 3.87
CA PHE A 75 18.68 18.02 4.72
C PHE A 75 19.84 18.77 5.42
N SER A 76 20.83 18.04 5.93
CA SER A 76 22.03 18.66 6.52
C SER A 76 22.88 19.40 5.48
N GLU A 77 23.06 18.84 4.27
CA GLU A 77 23.79 19.49 3.16
C GLU A 77 23.13 20.80 2.72
N TRP A 78 21.79 20.83 2.68
CA TRP A 78 21.02 22.04 2.37
C TRP A 78 20.99 23.07 3.51
N GLY A 79 21.59 22.76 4.67
CA GLY A 79 21.64 23.65 5.82
C GLY A 79 20.35 23.71 6.64
N LEU A 80 19.46 22.72 6.51
CA LEU A 80 18.30 22.59 7.39
C LEU A 80 18.74 22.26 8.82
N VAL A 81 17.94 22.67 9.79
CA VAL A 81 18.21 22.44 11.22
C VAL A 81 17.30 21.37 11.78
N ASN A 82 17.58 20.90 13.01
CA ASN A 82 16.80 19.86 13.69
C ASN A 82 16.59 18.60 12.83
N VAL A 83 17.62 18.18 12.08
CA VAL A 83 17.56 17.01 11.20
C VAL A 83 17.61 15.73 12.04
N HIS A 84 16.52 14.95 12.03
CA HIS A 84 16.46 13.69 12.79
C HIS A 84 15.44 12.72 12.20
N ASP A 85 15.49 11.46 12.65
CA ASP A 85 14.40 10.52 12.43
C ASP A 85 13.50 10.52 13.67
N GLU A 86 12.21 10.70 13.49
CA GLU A 86 11.19 10.59 14.54
C GLU A 86 10.51 9.23 14.44
N ALA A 87 10.55 8.48 15.53
CA ALA A 87 9.93 7.17 15.62
C ALA A 87 8.41 7.31 15.79
N PHE A 88 7.64 6.48 15.09
CA PHE A 88 6.25 6.21 15.42
C PHE A 88 6.10 4.74 15.82
N ASP A 89 5.34 4.50 16.88
CA ASP A 89 5.30 3.20 17.52
C ASP A 89 4.52 2.15 16.73
N ALA A 90 4.80 0.88 17.07
CA ALA A 90 3.99 -0.27 16.73
C ALA A 90 3.75 -0.48 15.21
N PHE A 91 4.76 -0.20 14.37
CA PHE A 91 4.71 -0.62 12.98
C PHE A 91 4.75 -2.16 12.90
N GLY A 92 5.81 -2.78 13.41
CA GLY A 92 6.04 -4.22 13.32
C GLY A 92 7.39 -4.54 12.68
N ARG A 93 7.53 -5.75 12.16
CA ARG A 93 8.80 -6.25 11.62
C ARG A 93 9.09 -5.72 10.22
N GLY A 94 10.35 -5.43 9.93
CA GLY A 94 10.83 -5.21 8.57
C GLY A 94 10.83 -6.50 7.76
N TRP A 95 10.80 -6.35 6.44
CA TRP A 95 10.73 -7.46 5.49
C TRP A 95 11.38 -7.07 4.16
N GLU A 96 12.00 -8.04 3.50
CA GLU A 96 12.55 -7.90 2.16
C GLU A 96 12.51 -9.23 1.39
N PHE A 97 12.73 -9.15 0.08
CA PHE A 97 12.98 -10.31 -0.77
C PHE A 97 14.07 -9.99 -1.81
N SER A 98 14.84 -11.00 -2.20
CA SER A 98 15.91 -10.92 -3.20
C SER A 98 15.61 -11.68 -4.48
N ASN A 99 14.78 -12.73 -4.40
CA ASN A 99 14.46 -13.58 -5.53
C ASN A 99 13.01 -14.09 -5.47
N ALA A 100 12.38 -14.21 -6.63
CA ALA A 100 11.08 -14.86 -6.80
C ALA A 100 10.96 -15.42 -8.21
N SER A 101 10.72 -16.73 -8.31
CA SER A 101 10.51 -17.42 -9.59
C SER A 101 9.38 -18.42 -9.48
N VAL A 102 8.51 -18.44 -10.48
CA VAL A 102 7.48 -19.46 -10.66
C VAL A 102 7.60 -20.04 -12.06
N GLU A 103 7.63 -21.36 -12.16
CA GLU A 103 7.70 -22.09 -13.43
C GLU A 103 6.62 -23.16 -13.45
N MET A 104 5.88 -23.23 -14.55
CA MET A 104 5.01 -24.37 -14.83
C MET A 104 5.87 -25.52 -15.35
N LEU A 105 5.69 -26.72 -14.80
CA LEU A 105 6.40 -27.93 -15.21
C LEU A 105 5.52 -28.86 -16.06
N SER A 106 4.22 -28.89 -15.78
CA SER A 106 3.22 -29.65 -16.54
C SER A 106 1.94 -28.83 -16.68
N PRO A 107 1.21 -28.96 -17.81
CA PRO A 107 1.44 -29.89 -18.94
C PRO A 107 2.54 -29.44 -19.91
N ARG A 108 3.06 -28.21 -19.76
CA ARG A 108 4.18 -27.69 -20.53
C ARG A 108 5.08 -26.85 -19.64
N VAL A 109 6.34 -26.71 -20.05
CA VAL A 109 7.27 -25.82 -19.38
C VAL A 109 6.97 -24.37 -19.77
N ALA A 110 6.80 -23.49 -18.79
CA ALA A 110 6.60 -22.06 -19.02
C ALA A 110 6.99 -21.21 -17.82
N PRO A 111 7.69 -20.08 -18.01
CA PRO A 111 7.89 -19.11 -16.93
C PRO A 111 6.57 -18.43 -16.59
N LEU A 112 6.32 -18.23 -15.29
CA LEU A 112 5.16 -17.51 -14.79
C LEU A 112 5.59 -16.30 -13.96
N TYR A 113 5.04 -15.12 -14.24
CA TYR A 113 5.43 -13.89 -13.57
C TYR A 113 4.56 -13.64 -12.34
N ALA A 114 5.17 -13.78 -11.18
CA ALA A 114 4.57 -13.50 -9.89
C ALA A 114 5.60 -12.90 -8.94
N LEU A 115 5.15 -12.05 -8.03
CA LEU A 115 5.98 -11.41 -7.00
C LEU A 115 5.47 -11.74 -5.60
N PRO A 116 6.36 -11.91 -4.62
CA PRO A 116 5.99 -12.28 -3.27
C PRO A 116 5.30 -11.10 -2.57
N LYS A 117 4.23 -11.40 -1.83
CA LYS A 117 3.54 -10.42 -1.00
C LYS A 117 4.33 -10.16 0.28
N ALA A 118 4.34 -8.91 0.72
CA ALA A 118 5.11 -8.48 1.87
C ALA A 118 4.68 -9.21 3.15
N TRP A 119 5.65 -9.43 4.05
CA TRP A 119 5.47 -10.11 5.34
C TRP A 119 5.00 -11.57 5.22
N THR A 120 5.33 -12.25 4.13
CA THR A 120 5.23 -13.71 4.02
C THR A 120 6.62 -14.35 4.08
N PRO A 121 6.75 -15.60 4.53
CA PRO A 121 8.04 -16.28 4.52
C PRO A 121 8.50 -16.59 3.08
N GLY A 122 9.79 -16.79 2.88
CA GLY A 122 10.33 -17.44 1.69
C GLY A 122 10.06 -18.95 1.68
N THR A 123 10.29 -19.59 0.54
CA THR A 123 10.24 -21.06 0.43
C THR A 123 11.51 -21.68 1.01
N PRO A 124 11.48 -22.94 1.49
CA PRO A 124 12.67 -23.67 1.93
C PRO A 124 13.50 -24.13 0.71
N GLY A 125 14.12 -23.19 0.01
CA GLY A 125 14.71 -23.42 -1.31
C GLY A 125 13.64 -23.58 -2.39
N THR A 126 13.92 -24.40 -3.40
CA THR A 126 12.95 -24.67 -4.47
C THR A 126 11.94 -25.73 -4.05
N VAL A 127 10.65 -25.42 -4.19
CA VAL A 127 9.55 -26.36 -3.93
C VAL A 127 8.80 -26.65 -5.21
N GLU A 128 8.29 -27.87 -5.34
CA GLU A 128 7.44 -28.27 -6.45
C GLU A 128 6.15 -28.89 -5.94
N GLY A 129 5.02 -28.49 -6.50
CA GLY A 129 3.71 -28.93 -6.04
C GLY A 129 2.66 -28.93 -7.13
N GLU A 130 1.67 -29.82 -6.98
CA GLU A 130 0.46 -29.75 -7.78
C GLU A 130 -0.38 -28.53 -7.39
N VAL A 131 -0.98 -27.91 -8.39
CA VAL A 131 -1.85 -26.75 -8.20
C VAL A 131 -3.24 -27.19 -7.76
N MET A 132 -3.79 -26.50 -6.75
CA MET A 132 -5.17 -26.66 -6.33
C MET A 132 -5.81 -25.29 -6.16
N LYS A 133 -7.03 -25.11 -6.67
CA LYS A 133 -7.82 -23.90 -6.37
C LYS A 133 -8.55 -24.11 -5.05
N VAL A 134 -8.55 -23.10 -4.19
CA VAL A 134 -9.31 -23.09 -2.94
C VAL A 134 -10.16 -21.83 -2.85
N GLU A 135 -11.30 -21.97 -2.19
CA GLU A 135 -12.22 -20.88 -1.93
C GLU A 135 -12.57 -20.89 -0.44
N ILE A 136 -12.16 -19.84 0.27
CA ILE A 136 -12.37 -19.67 1.72
C ILE A 136 -13.00 -18.30 1.93
N LYS A 137 -14.33 -18.29 2.15
CA LYS A 137 -15.13 -17.07 2.39
C LYS A 137 -15.47 -16.88 3.85
N LYS A 138 -15.45 -17.96 4.64
CA LYS A 138 -15.72 -17.97 6.09
C LYS A 138 -14.91 -19.06 6.77
N LEU A 139 -14.78 -18.98 8.10
CA LEU A 139 -14.00 -19.92 8.90
C LEU A 139 -14.42 -21.39 8.69
N ALA A 140 -15.73 -21.65 8.54
CA ALA A 140 -16.26 -22.99 8.33
C ALA A 140 -15.82 -23.63 6.98
N ASP A 141 -15.32 -22.84 6.02
CA ASP A 141 -14.84 -23.38 4.76
C ASP A 141 -13.49 -24.10 4.91
N LEU A 142 -12.72 -23.80 5.98
CA LEU A 142 -11.43 -24.44 6.26
C LEU A 142 -11.56 -25.95 6.45
N ASP A 143 -12.64 -26.40 7.10
CA ASP A 143 -12.89 -27.82 7.38
C ASP A 143 -12.97 -28.66 6.10
N GLN A 144 -13.41 -28.08 4.99
CA GLN A 144 -13.53 -28.75 3.69
C GLN A 144 -12.17 -29.17 3.12
N TYR A 145 -11.09 -28.48 3.52
CA TYR A 145 -9.75 -28.66 2.99
C TYR A 145 -8.82 -29.43 3.94
N LYS A 146 -9.28 -29.76 5.15
CA LYS A 146 -8.48 -30.46 6.15
C LYS A 146 -7.96 -31.79 5.62
N GLY A 147 -6.65 -31.99 5.71
CA GLY A 147 -5.93 -33.17 5.22
C GLY A 147 -5.70 -33.22 3.71
N LYS A 148 -6.06 -32.18 2.94
CA LYS A 148 -6.00 -32.20 1.46
C LYS A 148 -4.92 -31.30 0.86
N LEU A 149 -4.32 -30.41 1.65
CA LEU A 149 -3.49 -29.31 1.14
C LEU A 149 -1.97 -29.57 1.21
N ALA A 150 -1.54 -30.65 1.86
CA ALA A 150 -0.13 -30.97 2.03
C ALA A 150 0.58 -31.10 0.68
N GLY A 151 1.70 -30.35 0.52
CA GLY A 151 2.49 -30.37 -0.70
C GLY A 151 1.84 -29.67 -1.91
N LYS A 152 0.72 -28.95 -1.72
CA LYS A 152 0.02 -28.24 -2.79
C LYS A 152 0.47 -26.78 -2.91
N ILE A 153 0.31 -26.23 -4.10
CA ILE A 153 0.42 -24.80 -4.37
C ILE A 153 -0.99 -24.29 -4.66
N LEU A 154 -1.47 -23.31 -3.88
CA LEU A 154 -2.89 -22.94 -3.91
C LEU A 154 -3.19 -21.69 -4.74
N LEU A 155 -4.25 -21.73 -5.53
CA LEU A 155 -4.84 -20.55 -6.19
C LEU A 155 -5.98 -20.02 -5.33
N LEU A 156 -5.93 -18.74 -4.96
CA LEU A 156 -6.84 -18.14 -3.94
C LEU A 156 -8.04 -17.37 -4.51
N ASN A 157 -8.09 -17.19 -5.82
CA ASN A 157 -9.08 -16.38 -6.51
C ASN A 157 -9.65 -17.10 -7.73
N ASP A 158 -10.85 -16.68 -8.14
CA ASP A 158 -11.39 -17.00 -9.46
C ASP A 158 -10.57 -16.37 -10.58
N ALA A 159 -10.64 -16.97 -11.76
CA ALA A 159 -10.23 -16.28 -12.97
C ALA A 159 -11.16 -15.08 -13.16
N ARG A 160 -10.59 -13.95 -13.55
CA ARG A 160 -11.37 -12.76 -13.91
C ARG A 160 -11.21 -12.45 -15.38
N ASP A 161 -12.26 -11.93 -16.00
CA ASP A 161 -12.11 -11.34 -17.32
C ASP A 161 -11.27 -10.06 -17.21
N TYR A 162 -10.47 -9.81 -18.23
CA TYR A 162 -9.78 -8.53 -18.41
C TYR A 162 -10.15 -8.00 -19.80
N ALA A 163 -10.54 -6.73 -19.84
CA ALA A 163 -10.84 -6.06 -21.08
C ALA A 163 -9.54 -5.54 -21.68
N ARG A 164 -9.42 -5.60 -23.01
CA ARG A 164 -8.34 -4.90 -23.69
C ARG A 164 -8.48 -3.40 -23.39
N ALA A 165 -7.40 -2.77 -22.90
CA ALA A 165 -7.37 -1.34 -22.71
C ALA A 165 -7.72 -0.63 -24.03
N SER A 166 -8.80 0.14 -24.01
CA SER A 166 -9.29 0.94 -25.14
C SER A 166 -9.08 2.44 -24.94
N GLN A 167 -8.61 2.84 -23.76
CA GLN A 167 -8.35 4.22 -23.36
C GLN A 167 -6.94 4.34 -22.78
N SER A 168 -6.41 5.57 -22.78
CA SER A 168 -5.11 5.87 -22.19
C SER A 168 -5.19 5.83 -20.66
N ASP A 169 -4.22 5.19 -20.01
CA ASP A 169 -4.09 5.15 -18.54
C ASP A 169 -3.88 6.55 -17.93
N SER A 170 -3.27 7.46 -18.71
CA SER A 170 -3.09 8.86 -18.33
C SER A 170 -4.00 9.77 -19.17
N HIS A 171 -4.69 10.69 -18.50
CA HIS A 171 -5.43 11.76 -19.12
C HIS A 171 -5.21 13.06 -18.36
N ARG A 172 -5.37 14.19 -19.05
CA ARG A 172 -5.36 15.52 -18.44
C ARG A 172 -6.80 15.91 -18.19
N HIS A 173 -7.11 16.31 -16.96
CA HIS A 173 -8.42 16.90 -16.66
C HIS A 173 -8.58 18.23 -17.42
N ASP A 174 -9.75 18.41 -18.00
CA ASP A 174 -10.23 19.69 -18.49
C ASP A 174 -10.83 20.51 -17.33
N ASP A 175 -11.26 21.73 -17.61
CA ASP A 175 -11.81 22.62 -16.58
C ASP A 175 -13.05 22.01 -15.88
N ALA A 176 -13.86 21.24 -16.62
CA ALA A 176 -15.02 20.56 -16.07
C ALA A 176 -14.62 19.43 -15.11
N GLY A 177 -13.68 18.57 -15.52
CA GLY A 177 -13.15 17.50 -14.66
C GLY A 177 -12.43 18.04 -13.43
N LEU A 178 -11.73 19.17 -13.55
CA LEU A 178 -11.15 19.86 -12.40
C LEU A 178 -12.22 20.42 -11.45
N ALA A 179 -13.30 21.00 -11.96
CA ALA A 179 -14.42 21.47 -11.15
C ALA A 179 -15.11 20.32 -10.42
N GLU A 180 -15.25 19.15 -11.05
CA GLU A 180 -15.80 17.95 -10.42
C GLU A 180 -14.93 17.45 -9.26
N LEU A 181 -13.60 17.43 -9.41
CA LEU A 181 -12.67 17.05 -8.34
C LEU A 181 -12.74 17.99 -7.11
N GLN A 182 -13.23 19.22 -7.28
CA GLN A 182 -13.45 20.16 -6.18
C GLN A 182 -14.73 19.89 -5.39
N VAL A 183 -15.64 19.04 -5.91
CA VAL A 183 -16.90 18.70 -5.23
C VAL A 183 -16.61 17.68 -4.12
N PHE A 184 -16.47 18.19 -2.90
CA PHE A 184 -16.37 17.33 -1.72
C PHE A 184 -17.78 16.88 -1.29
N ALA A 185 -18.13 15.62 -1.55
CA ALA A 185 -19.38 15.05 -1.08
C ALA A 185 -19.34 14.84 0.45
N VAL A 186 -19.93 15.76 1.20
CA VAL A 186 -20.12 15.60 2.65
C VAL A 186 -21.25 14.60 2.90
N PRO A 187 -21.03 13.53 3.69
CA PRO A 187 -22.09 12.57 4.02
C PRO A 187 -23.32 13.27 4.61
N LYS A 188 -24.52 12.95 4.10
CA LYS A 188 -25.77 13.69 4.38
C LYS A 188 -26.30 13.51 5.82
N ASP A 189 -25.87 12.49 6.56
CA ASP A 189 -26.34 12.26 7.93
C ASP A 189 -25.24 11.64 8.83
N VAL A 190 -25.12 12.16 10.06
CA VAL A 190 -24.16 11.74 11.08
C VAL A 190 -24.55 10.38 11.69
N ALA A 191 -25.85 10.08 11.75
CA ALA A 191 -26.34 8.78 12.25
C ALA A 191 -25.96 7.64 11.29
N ASP A 192 -26.17 7.83 9.99
CA ASP A 192 -25.77 6.89 8.94
C ASP A 192 -24.26 6.68 8.91
N ALA A 193 -23.47 7.76 9.09
CA ALA A 193 -22.02 7.68 9.18
C ALA A 193 -21.54 6.85 10.40
N LYS A 194 -22.26 6.89 11.53
CA LYS A 194 -21.91 6.09 12.73
C LYS A 194 -22.26 4.62 12.57
N ALA A 195 -23.44 4.31 12.01
CA ALA A 195 -23.84 2.94 11.73
C ALA A 195 -22.93 2.27 10.68
N ASP A 196 -22.56 3.02 9.64
CA ASP A 196 -21.60 2.59 8.61
C ASP A 196 -20.21 2.32 9.20
N ARG A 197 -19.71 3.20 10.09
CA ARG A 197 -18.45 2.97 10.82
C ARG A 197 -18.48 1.69 11.66
N ALA A 198 -19.57 1.43 12.40
CA ALA A 198 -19.69 0.23 13.22
C ALA A 198 -19.73 -1.05 12.37
N LYS A 199 -20.45 -1.03 11.25
CA LYS A 199 -20.48 -2.13 10.28
C LYS A 199 -19.09 -2.40 9.71
N LYS A 200 -18.41 -1.37 9.21
CA LYS A 200 -17.04 -1.46 8.67
C LYS A 200 -16.04 -1.97 9.70
N ALA A 201 -16.16 -1.55 10.95
CA ALA A 201 -15.31 -2.05 12.03
C ALA A 201 -15.52 -3.54 12.27
N ARG A 202 -16.76 -4.04 12.29
CA ARG A 202 -17.01 -5.49 12.40
C ARG A 202 -16.48 -6.26 11.20
N GLU A 203 -16.78 -5.82 9.99
CA GLU A 203 -16.31 -6.46 8.75
C GLU A 203 -14.78 -6.52 8.70
N TYR A 204 -14.11 -5.47 9.19
CA TYR A 204 -12.65 -5.45 9.31
C TYR A 204 -12.12 -6.49 10.30
N LEU A 205 -12.74 -6.61 11.48
CA LEU A 205 -12.36 -7.60 12.49
C LEU A 205 -12.61 -9.03 12.01
N GLU A 206 -13.77 -9.30 11.41
CA GLU A 206 -14.11 -10.60 10.82
C GLU A 206 -13.11 -10.99 9.72
N LYS A 207 -12.74 -10.04 8.84
CA LYS A 207 -11.73 -10.26 7.81
C LYS A 207 -10.34 -10.51 8.38
N GLN A 208 -9.95 -9.80 9.43
CA GLN A 208 -8.68 -10.05 10.13
C GLN A 208 -8.64 -11.44 10.74
N GLU A 209 -9.72 -11.84 11.42
CA GLU A 209 -9.84 -13.16 12.02
C GLU A 209 -9.74 -14.27 10.96
N LEU A 210 -10.50 -14.14 9.87
CA LEU A 210 -10.47 -15.08 8.76
C LEU A 210 -9.06 -15.19 8.14
N THR A 211 -8.40 -14.05 7.93
CA THR A 211 -7.04 -14.01 7.37
C THR A 211 -6.05 -14.71 8.31
N ARG A 212 -6.10 -14.41 9.61
CA ARG A 212 -5.23 -15.02 10.62
C ARG A 212 -5.44 -16.53 10.69
N ALA A 213 -6.70 -16.98 10.72
CA ALA A 213 -7.05 -18.39 10.76
C ALA A 213 -6.62 -19.12 9.48
N THR A 214 -6.84 -18.52 8.31
CA THR A 214 -6.43 -19.08 7.01
C THR A 214 -4.91 -19.23 6.92
N ASN A 215 -4.16 -18.22 7.35
CA ASN A 215 -2.69 -18.25 7.38
C ASN A 215 -2.18 -19.37 8.31
N ALA A 216 -2.72 -19.47 9.53
CA ALA A 216 -2.36 -20.54 10.45
C ALA A 216 -2.70 -21.93 9.87
N PHE A 217 -3.88 -22.07 9.29
CA PHE A 217 -4.34 -23.32 8.69
C PHE A 217 -3.47 -23.77 7.52
N PHE A 218 -3.13 -22.89 6.58
CA PHE A 218 -2.26 -23.25 5.46
C PHE A 218 -0.86 -23.69 5.91
N ALA A 219 -0.31 -23.03 6.93
CA ALA A 219 0.96 -23.42 7.51
C ALA A 219 0.87 -24.81 8.18
N GLU A 220 -0.16 -25.06 8.99
CA GLU A 220 -0.39 -26.36 9.65
C GLU A 220 -0.60 -27.50 8.65
N GLN A 221 -1.32 -27.23 7.55
CA GLN A 221 -1.62 -28.23 6.52
C GLN A 221 -0.45 -28.52 5.57
N GLY A 222 0.69 -27.83 5.71
CA GLY A 222 1.87 -28.07 4.87
C GLY A 222 1.72 -27.60 3.42
N VAL A 223 1.01 -26.48 3.21
CA VAL A 223 0.93 -25.81 1.90
C VAL A 223 2.32 -25.27 1.52
N LEU A 224 2.73 -25.47 0.27
CA LEU A 224 4.05 -25.04 -0.20
C LEU A 224 4.11 -23.54 -0.53
N ALA A 225 3.06 -23.04 -1.17
CA ALA A 225 2.89 -21.63 -1.50
C ALA A 225 1.42 -21.35 -1.86
N THR A 226 1.03 -20.08 -1.80
CA THR A 226 -0.25 -19.59 -2.32
C THR A 226 -0.03 -18.52 -3.38
N ILE A 227 -0.96 -18.43 -4.33
CA ILE A 227 -0.91 -17.49 -5.43
C ILE A 227 -2.28 -16.82 -5.54
N SER A 228 -2.26 -15.49 -5.54
CA SER A 228 -3.43 -14.64 -5.78
C SER A 228 -3.30 -13.94 -7.12
N ILE A 229 -4.44 -13.57 -7.70
CA ILE A 229 -4.46 -12.81 -8.95
C ILE A 229 -4.14 -11.34 -8.69
N SER A 230 -3.34 -10.73 -9.56
CA SER A 230 -3.17 -9.29 -9.54
C SER A 230 -4.43 -8.56 -9.98
N GLY A 231 -4.78 -7.50 -9.26
CA GLY A 231 -5.97 -6.70 -9.54
C GLY A 231 -5.82 -5.75 -10.73
N TRP A 232 -4.70 -5.79 -11.47
CA TRP A 232 -4.42 -4.92 -12.63
C TRP A 232 -4.21 -5.76 -13.89
N ASP A 233 -4.42 -5.14 -15.04
CA ASP A 233 -4.31 -5.74 -16.38
C ASP A 233 -2.95 -5.43 -17.02
N ASN A 234 -2.73 -6.00 -18.22
CA ASN A 234 -1.60 -5.70 -19.11
C ASN A 234 -0.24 -6.09 -18.51
N GLY A 235 -0.19 -7.23 -17.80
CA GLY A 235 1.04 -7.74 -17.19
C GLY A 235 1.49 -6.98 -15.92
N ILE A 236 0.67 -6.08 -15.40
CA ILE A 236 1.00 -5.33 -14.18
C ILE A 236 0.75 -6.20 -12.95
N ILE A 237 1.79 -6.40 -12.15
CA ILE A 237 1.70 -7.09 -10.87
C ILE A 237 1.61 -6.05 -9.75
N ARG A 238 0.39 -5.78 -9.30
CA ARG A 238 0.14 -5.11 -8.02
C ARG A 238 0.32 -6.09 -6.87
N VAL A 239 1.25 -5.75 -5.98
CA VAL A 239 1.58 -6.50 -4.77
C VAL A 239 1.28 -5.66 -3.53
N GLY A 240 0.83 -6.31 -2.46
CA GLY A 240 0.64 -5.70 -1.14
C GLY A 240 1.08 -6.63 -0.03
N GLY A 241 0.63 -6.38 1.19
CA GLY A 241 0.85 -7.29 2.32
C GLY A 241 0.09 -8.60 2.15
N GLY A 242 0.75 -9.72 2.48
CA GLY A 242 0.15 -11.07 2.50
C GLY A 242 0.03 -11.61 3.91
N GLY A 243 1.13 -11.62 4.65
CA GLY A 243 1.17 -12.08 6.05
C GLY A 243 1.14 -10.93 7.05
N SER A 244 1.09 -11.28 8.34
CA SER A 244 1.17 -10.28 9.40
C SER A 244 2.60 -9.75 9.56
N ARG A 245 2.73 -8.43 9.61
CA ARG A 245 3.98 -7.76 9.98
C ARG A 245 4.31 -7.86 11.47
N LYS A 246 3.32 -8.12 12.32
CA LYS A 246 3.51 -8.14 13.78
C LYS A 246 4.23 -9.42 14.24
N ALA A 247 5.09 -9.29 15.25
CA ALA A 247 5.75 -10.41 15.88
C ALA A 247 4.74 -11.30 16.62
N GLY A 248 4.95 -12.62 16.59
CA GLY A 248 4.07 -13.60 17.24
C GLY A 248 2.74 -13.88 16.52
N GLU A 249 2.36 -13.08 15.53
CA GLU A 249 1.18 -13.36 14.69
C GLU A 249 1.51 -14.32 13.54
N PRO A 250 0.56 -15.19 13.13
CA PRO A 250 0.75 -16.07 11.98
C PRO A 250 1.02 -15.31 10.68
N VAL A 251 2.13 -15.66 10.03
CA VAL A 251 2.54 -15.09 8.73
C VAL A 251 2.07 -15.92 7.54
N GLY A 252 1.58 -17.14 7.80
CA GLY A 252 1.14 -18.08 6.78
C GLY A 252 2.29 -18.80 6.09
N VAL A 253 2.10 -19.08 4.81
CA VAL A 253 3.06 -19.70 3.89
C VAL A 253 3.51 -18.65 2.86
N PRO A 254 4.51 -18.93 2.00
CA PRO A 254 4.87 -18.01 0.94
C PRO A 254 3.66 -17.66 0.07
N GLU A 255 3.31 -16.39 -0.06
CA GLU A 255 2.21 -15.93 -0.90
C GLU A 255 2.74 -15.04 -2.02
N LEU A 256 2.28 -15.28 -3.25
CA LEU A 256 2.61 -14.48 -4.41
C LEU A 256 1.36 -13.83 -5.02
N ALA A 257 1.55 -12.70 -5.69
CA ALA A 257 0.58 -12.15 -6.62
C ALA A 257 1.09 -12.37 -8.07
N MET A 258 0.24 -12.95 -8.91
CA MET A 258 0.56 -13.27 -10.32
C MET A 258 -0.24 -12.37 -11.26
N MET A 259 0.37 -11.95 -12.37
CA MET A 259 -0.38 -11.18 -13.38
C MET A 259 -1.56 -12.00 -13.94
N ALA A 260 -2.66 -11.31 -14.23
CA ALA A 260 -3.94 -11.94 -14.56
C ALA A 260 -3.83 -12.89 -15.77
N GLU A 261 -3.02 -12.52 -16.76
CA GLU A 261 -2.81 -13.27 -18.00
C GLU A 261 -2.19 -14.65 -17.76
N HIS A 262 -1.39 -14.80 -16.71
CA HIS A 262 -0.78 -16.07 -16.32
C HIS A 262 -1.60 -16.82 -15.28
N TYR A 263 -2.27 -16.09 -14.38
CA TYR A 263 -3.10 -16.70 -13.35
C TYR A 263 -4.37 -17.35 -13.93
N ASN A 264 -5.05 -16.66 -14.84
CA ASN A 264 -6.32 -17.13 -15.40
C ASN A 264 -6.24 -18.49 -16.12
N PRO A 265 -5.23 -18.76 -16.99
CA PRO A 265 -5.05 -20.09 -17.55
C PRO A 265 -4.88 -21.20 -16.51
N LEU A 266 -4.20 -20.92 -15.39
CA LEU A 266 -4.03 -21.92 -14.32
C LEU A 266 -5.37 -22.28 -13.70
N VAL A 267 -6.19 -21.28 -13.37
CA VAL A 267 -7.53 -21.51 -12.83
C VAL A 267 -8.38 -22.32 -13.81
N ARG A 268 -8.41 -21.94 -15.09
CA ARG A 268 -9.18 -22.66 -16.10
C ARG A 268 -8.73 -24.12 -16.25
N ALA A 269 -7.43 -24.38 -16.25
CA ALA A 269 -6.90 -25.73 -16.34
C ALA A 269 -7.28 -26.58 -15.11
N VAL A 270 -7.21 -26.01 -13.89
CA VAL A 270 -7.70 -26.68 -12.67
C VAL A 270 -9.20 -26.99 -12.76
N GLU A 271 -10.02 -26.04 -13.24
CA GLU A 271 -11.46 -26.21 -13.41
C GLU A 271 -11.82 -27.26 -14.48
N GLN A 272 -10.98 -27.39 -15.50
CA GLN A 272 -11.03 -28.44 -16.52
C GLN A 272 -10.48 -29.79 -16.03
N LYS A 273 -10.07 -29.88 -14.75
CA LYS A 273 -9.50 -31.06 -14.10
C LYS A 273 -8.16 -31.51 -14.70
N GLU A 274 -7.42 -30.58 -15.30
CA GLU A 274 -6.04 -30.83 -15.73
C GLU A 274 -5.09 -30.80 -14.53
N THR A 275 -4.07 -31.66 -14.55
CA THR A 275 -3.03 -31.67 -13.52
C THR A 275 -1.91 -30.70 -13.89
N ILE A 276 -1.82 -29.62 -13.12
CA ILE A 276 -0.77 -28.61 -13.27
C ILE A 276 0.23 -28.79 -12.13
N LYS A 277 1.52 -28.80 -12.46
CA LYS A 277 2.61 -28.81 -11.49
C LYS A 277 3.42 -27.54 -11.65
N LEU A 278 3.68 -26.85 -10.53
CA LEU A 278 4.53 -25.66 -10.51
C LEU A 278 5.79 -25.92 -9.70
N ARG A 279 6.86 -25.22 -10.07
CA ARG A 279 8.08 -25.01 -9.30
C ARG A 279 8.09 -23.58 -8.81
N VAL A 280 8.33 -23.37 -7.51
CA VAL A 280 8.36 -22.06 -6.87
C VAL A 280 9.64 -21.93 -6.05
N ASN A 281 10.30 -20.79 -6.18
CA ASN A 281 11.42 -20.41 -5.31
C ASN A 281 11.27 -18.94 -4.94
N VAL A 282 11.20 -18.64 -3.65
CA VAL A 282 11.08 -17.29 -3.09
C VAL A 282 12.11 -17.13 -1.99
N GLU A 283 13.03 -16.19 -2.18
CA GLU A 283 13.96 -15.76 -1.15
C GLU A 283 13.42 -14.48 -0.52
N ALA A 284 12.61 -14.65 0.53
CA ALA A 284 12.05 -13.58 1.32
C ALA A 284 12.29 -13.83 2.81
N ARG A 285 12.50 -12.76 3.56
CA ARG A 285 12.78 -12.85 5.00
C ARG A 285 12.25 -11.63 5.75
N PHE A 286 11.95 -11.85 7.02
CA PHE A 286 11.87 -10.77 7.98
C PHE A 286 13.27 -10.29 8.32
N THR A 287 13.46 -8.98 8.43
CA THR A 287 14.73 -8.38 8.86
C THR A 287 14.84 -8.30 10.37
N ASP A 288 13.71 -8.38 11.07
CA ASP A 288 13.59 -8.24 12.51
C ASP A 288 12.73 -9.37 13.08
N THR A 289 13.08 -9.83 14.29
CA THR A 289 12.31 -10.87 15.00
C THR A 289 11.22 -10.28 15.90
N ALA A 290 11.45 -9.09 16.45
CA ALA A 290 10.52 -8.33 17.27
C ALA A 290 9.94 -7.14 16.52
N ASP A 291 8.81 -6.63 16.99
CA ASP A 291 8.20 -5.42 16.44
C ASP A 291 9.15 -4.22 16.56
N GLN A 292 9.32 -3.50 15.45
CA GLN A 292 10.11 -2.28 15.40
C GLN A 292 9.18 -1.07 15.21
N PRO A 293 9.56 0.12 15.72
CA PRO A 293 8.92 1.37 15.32
C PRO A 293 9.17 1.63 13.82
N GLY A 294 8.31 2.44 13.22
CA GLY A 294 8.60 3.06 11.93
C GLY A 294 9.22 4.45 12.13
N TYR A 295 9.76 5.05 11.08
CA TYR A 295 10.45 6.33 11.18
C TYR A 295 10.03 7.30 10.10
N ASN A 296 9.76 8.54 10.52
CA ASN A 296 9.69 9.71 9.65
C ASN A 296 11.03 10.43 9.69
N THR A 297 11.49 11.00 8.58
CA THR A 297 12.68 11.87 8.58
C THR A 297 12.24 13.33 8.53
N LEU A 298 12.61 14.10 9.56
CA LEU A 298 12.21 15.48 9.74
C LEU A 298 13.41 16.43 9.75
N ALA A 299 13.16 17.66 9.30
CA ALA A 299 14.09 18.77 9.30
C ALA A 299 13.31 20.09 9.24
N GLU A 300 13.94 21.19 9.66
CA GLU A 300 13.29 22.48 9.80
C GLU A 300 14.05 23.58 9.05
N ILE A 301 13.29 24.48 8.41
CA ILE A 301 13.75 25.84 8.09
C ILE A 301 13.31 26.72 9.26
N ARG A 302 14.28 27.16 10.07
CA ARG A 302 13.95 27.95 11.26
C ARG A 302 13.36 29.30 10.85
N GLY A 303 12.14 29.58 11.31
CA GLY A 303 11.54 30.90 11.18
C GLY A 303 12.31 31.96 11.97
N SER A 304 12.30 33.19 11.50
CA SER A 304 12.74 34.35 12.28
C SER A 304 11.51 35.14 12.72
N SER A 305 11.32 35.37 14.01
CA SER A 305 10.34 36.34 14.49
C SER A 305 10.81 37.73 14.08
N LYS A 306 10.13 38.33 13.11
CA LYS A 306 10.08 39.78 12.88
C LYS A 306 8.63 40.18 12.67
#